data_AF-A0A943S6Q0-F1
#
_entry.id   AF-A0A943S6Q0-F1
#
_cell.length_a   1.000
_cell.length_b   1.000
_cell.length_c   1.000
_cell.angle_alpha   90.00
_cell.angle_beta   90.00
_cell.angle_gamma   90.00
#
_symmetry.space_group_name_H-M   'P 1'
#
loop_
_entity.id
_entity.type
_entity.pdbx_description
1 polymer ?
#
loop_
_entity_poly.entity_id
_entity_poly.type
_entity_poly.pdbx_seq_one_letter_code
_entity_poly.pdbx_strand_id
1 'polypeptide(L)'
;MEYNDLILDMLNRIVKLEKEVEQLKKERGASFEEAPRSRTQNILPPDCPSQRDKTRYLFNGNVYLKNKLVLAVVKDYVANNRSITCNELKTVFDKSLQGSIGVVENENVAEQRRDYQVRFFIKDNDILHLIDGNMLV
;
A
#
# COMPACT_ATOMS: atom_id res chain seq x y z
N MET A 1 -10.45 10.40 48.21
CA MET A 1 -8.98 10.39 48.02
C MET A 1 -8.58 9.71 46.72
N GLU A 2 -9.32 8.71 46.26
CA GLU A 2 -9.17 8.01 44.96
C GLU A 2 -8.90 8.85 43.70
N TYR A 3 -9.44 10.07 43.60
CA TYR A 3 -9.27 10.91 42.41
C TYR A 3 -7.85 11.46 42.25
N ASN A 4 -7.16 11.76 43.34
CA ASN A 4 -5.81 12.32 43.28
C ASN A 4 -4.81 11.26 42.83
N ASP A 5 -4.98 10.03 43.30
CA ASP A 5 -4.14 8.89 42.92
C ASP A 5 -4.36 8.50 41.45
N LEU A 6 -5.60 8.54 40.98
CA LEU A 6 -5.93 8.32 39.57
C LEU A 6 -5.31 9.41 38.67
N ILE A 7 -5.41 10.68 39.08
CA ILE A 7 -4.80 11.79 38.34
C ILE A 7 -3.28 11.63 38.29
N LEU A 8 -2.65 11.22 39.40
CA LEU A 8 -1.21 11.02 39.46
C LEU A 8 -0.76 9.86 38.56
N ASP A 9 -1.50 8.76 38.53
CA ASP A 9 -1.21 7.62 37.65
C ASP A 9 -1.37 8.01 36.17
N MET A 10 -2.41 8.76 35.82
CA MET A 10 -2.60 9.30 34.47
C MET A 10 -1.45 10.22 34.05
N LEU A 11 -1.00 11.12 34.93
CA LEU A 11 0.12 12.01 34.63
C LEU A 11 1.43 11.25 34.42
N ASN A 12 1.71 10.24 35.26
CA ASN A 12 2.88 9.39 35.09
C ASN A 12 2.85 8.64 33.75
N ARG A 13 1.66 8.16 33.36
CA ARG A 13 1.47 7.47 32.07
C ARG A 13 1.63 8.41 30.89
N ILE A 14 1.15 9.64 30.97
CA ILE A 14 1.35 10.68 29.94
C ILE A 14 2.85 10.96 29.76
N VAL A 15 3.57 11.22 30.84
CA VAL A 15 5.02 11.51 30.78
C VAL A 15 5.79 10.33 30.16
N LYS A 16 5.44 9.09 30.51
CA LYS A 16 6.05 7.91 29.92
C LYS A 16 5.80 7.84 28.40
N LEU A 17 4.57 8.08 27.98
CA LEU A 17 4.19 8.07 26.56
C LEU A 17 4.88 9.19 25.78
N GLU A 18 4.97 10.39 26.34
CA GLU A 18 5.68 11.52 25.70
C GLU A 18 7.14 11.19 25.43
N LYS A 19 7.82 10.55 26.38
CA LYS A 19 9.21 10.10 26.23
C LYS A 19 9.36 9.01 25.16
N GLU A 20 8.47 8.03 25.14
CA GLU A 20 8.47 6.99 24.10
C GLU A 20 8.24 7.58 22.70
N VAL A 21 7.31 8.54 22.57
CA VAL A 21 7.05 9.24 21.30
C VAL A 21 8.26 10.06 20.86
N GLU A 22 8.95 10.74 21.77
CA GLU A 22 10.18 11.48 21.47
C GLU A 22 11.27 10.55 20.94
N GLN A 23 11.45 9.39 21.57
CA GLN A 23 12.41 8.39 21.13
C GLN A 23 12.08 7.83 19.74
N LEU A 24 10.81 7.48 19.50
CA LEU A 24 10.35 7.01 18.19
C LEU A 24 10.52 8.09 17.10
N LYS A 25 10.27 9.37 17.42
CA LYS A 25 10.52 10.48 16.50
C LYS A 25 12.01 10.63 16.18
N LYS A 26 12.89 10.46 17.17
CA LYS A 26 14.35 10.52 16.97
C LYS A 26 14.85 9.37 16.08
N GLU A 27 14.37 8.16 16.32
CA GLU A 27 14.69 6.98 15.51
C GLU A 27 14.15 7.10 14.06
N ARG A 28 12.96 7.68 13.91
CA ARG A 28 12.34 7.92 12.60
C ARG A 28 12.96 9.11 11.85
N GLY A 29 13.41 10.14 12.56
CA GLY A 29 14.14 11.28 11.98
C GLY A 29 15.52 10.89 11.46
N ALA A 30 16.20 9.94 12.11
CA ALA A 30 17.48 9.39 11.62
C ALA A 30 17.32 8.53 10.36
N SER A 31 16.11 8.07 10.04
CA SER A 31 15.81 7.26 8.84
C SER A 31 15.14 8.04 7.70
N PHE A 32 14.75 9.31 7.93
CA PHE A 32 14.14 10.18 6.94
C PHE A 32 14.63 11.62 7.10
N GLU A 33 15.74 11.96 6.45
CA GLU A 33 15.98 13.33 5.99
C GLU A 33 14.82 13.72 5.06
N GLU A 34 13.83 14.45 5.58
CA GLU A 34 12.76 15.07 4.81
C GLU A 34 13.34 16.21 3.97
N ALA A 35 13.72 15.91 2.73
CA ALA A 35 13.99 16.93 1.73
C ALA A 35 12.71 17.74 1.43
N PRO A 36 12.78 19.07 1.27
CA PRO A 36 11.63 19.91 1.03
C PRO A 36 10.96 19.54 -0.29
N ARG A 37 9.63 19.42 -0.27
CA ARG A 37 8.79 19.14 -1.44
C ARG A 37 8.80 20.31 -2.41
N SER A 38 9.81 20.38 -3.26
CA SER A 38 9.72 21.11 -4.52
C SER A 38 8.90 20.27 -5.49
N ARG A 39 7.66 20.69 -5.77
CA ARG A 39 6.90 20.21 -6.92
C ARG A 39 7.54 20.77 -8.19
N THR A 40 8.66 20.20 -8.59
CA THR A 40 9.27 20.49 -9.88
C THR A 40 8.60 19.56 -10.89
N GLN A 41 7.77 20.12 -11.76
CA GLN A 41 7.44 19.47 -13.02
C GLN A 41 8.75 19.41 -13.82
N ASN A 42 9.45 18.28 -13.74
CA ASN A 42 10.65 18.04 -14.52
C ASN A 42 10.23 17.93 -16.00
N ILE A 43 10.32 19.04 -16.73
CA ILE A 43 10.47 19.01 -18.18
C ILE A 43 11.88 18.46 -18.43
N LEU A 44 11.99 17.14 -18.57
CA LEU A 44 13.24 16.48 -18.94
C LEU A 44 13.57 16.78 -20.41
N PRO A 45 14.85 17.06 -20.76
CA PRO A 45 15.29 17.13 -22.15
C PRO A 45 15.04 15.78 -22.86
N PRO A 46 14.76 15.79 -24.18
CA PRO A 46 14.19 14.64 -24.88
C PRO A 46 15.11 13.41 -25.07
N ASP A 47 16.38 13.46 -24.67
CA ASP A 47 17.35 12.38 -24.95
C ASP A 47 18.16 11.94 -23.71
N CYS A 48 17.47 11.34 -22.73
CA CYS A 48 18.13 10.51 -21.72
C CYS A 48 17.44 9.15 -21.68
N PRO A 49 18.18 8.02 -21.63
CA PRO A 49 17.58 6.69 -21.50
C PRO A 49 16.67 6.70 -20.27
N SER A 50 15.38 6.44 -20.48
CA SER A 50 14.34 6.65 -19.46
C SER A 50 14.71 5.90 -18.18
N GLN A 51 15.17 6.64 -17.17
CA GLN A 51 15.46 6.06 -15.87
C GLN A 51 14.14 5.51 -15.32
N ARG A 52 14.17 4.26 -14.86
CA ARG A 52 12.97 3.61 -14.29
C ARG A 52 12.41 4.49 -13.18
N ASP A 53 11.11 4.78 -13.26
CA ASP A 53 10.40 5.50 -12.21
C ASP A 53 10.50 4.73 -10.88
N LYS A 54 11.05 5.40 -9.86
CA LYS A 54 11.22 4.89 -8.50
C LYS A 54 10.40 5.68 -7.48
N THR A 55 9.41 6.43 -7.95
CA THR A 55 8.50 7.20 -7.09
C THR A 55 7.88 6.29 -6.03
N ARG A 56 7.95 6.73 -4.78
CA ARG A 56 7.41 6.02 -3.62
C ARG A 56 6.14 6.71 -3.15
N TYR A 57 5.17 5.91 -2.74
CA TYR A 57 3.83 6.32 -2.36
C TYR A 57 3.56 5.87 -0.93
N LEU A 58 2.92 6.73 -0.14
CA LEU A 58 2.50 6.42 1.23
C LEU A 58 1.04 5.97 1.22
N PHE A 59 0.76 4.78 1.74
CA PHE A 59 -0.59 4.25 1.89
C PHE A 59 -0.70 3.48 3.21
N ASN A 60 -1.71 3.80 4.03
CA ASN A 60 -1.94 3.23 5.35
C ASN A 60 -0.67 3.13 6.22
N GLY A 61 0.15 4.20 6.21
CA GLY A 61 1.40 4.29 6.99
C GLY A 61 2.61 3.56 6.39
N ASN A 62 2.43 2.81 5.31
CA ASN A 62 3.48 2.04 4.64
C ASN A 62 3.92 2.69 3.31
N VAL A 63 5.19 2.55 2.96
CA VAL A 63 5.77 3.14 1.75
C VAL A 63 5.91 2.08 0.65
N TYR A 64 5.27 2.30 -0.50
CA TYR A 64 5.23 1.37 -1.63
C TYR A 64 5.74 2.00 -2.93
N LEU A 65 6.24 1.15 -3.84
CA LEU A 65 6.38 1.51 -5.26
C LEU A 65 5.03 1.39 -5.96
N LYS A 66 4.85 2.04 -7.12
CA LYS A 66 3.58 2.07 -7.88
C LYS A 66 2.88 0.71 -7.98
N ASN A 67 3.59 -0.33 -8.42
CA ASN A 67 2.99 -1.66 -8.61
C ASN A 67 2.53 -2.29 -7.28
N LYS A 68 3.32 -2.10 -6.21
CA LYS A 68 3.01 -2.63 -4.87
C LYS A 68 1.93 -1.82 -4.17
N LEU A 69 1.81 -0.53 -4.49
CA LEU A 69 0.72 0.32 -4.02
C LEU A 69 -0.63 -0.21 -4.51
N VAL A 70 -0.75 -0.52 -5.81
CA VAL A 70 -2.00 -1.04 -6.39
C VAL A 70 -2.42 -2.33 -5.68
N LEU A 71 -1.48 -3.27 -5.51
CA LEU A 71 -1.73 -4.49 -4.75
C LEU A 71 -2.19 -4.21 -3.30
N ALA A 72 -1.55 -3.27 -2.61
CA ALA A 72 -1.92 -2.91 -1.24
C ALA A 72 -3.33 -2.31 -1.17
N VAL A 73 -3.71 -1.47 -2.13
CA VAL A 73 -5.06 -0.88 -2.23
C VAL A 73 -6.10 -1.97 -2.48
N VAL A 74 -5.86 -2.89 -3.40
CA VAL A 74 -6.81 -3.98 -3.69
C VAL A 74 -6.95 -4.91 -2.48
N LYS A 75 -5.84 -5.27 -1.82
CA LYS A 75 -5.85 -6.07 -0.59
C LYS A 75 -6.65 -5.41 0.53
N ASP A 76 -6.45 -4.11 0.75
CA ASP A 76 -7.18 -3.34 1.75
C ASP A 76 -8.69 -3.32 1.43
N TYR A 77 -9.06 -3.16 0.16
CA TYR A 77 -10.45 -3.20 -0.27
C TYR A 77 -11.11 -4.57 -0.02
N VAL A 78 -10.42 -5.68 -0.32
CA VAL A 78 -10.91 -7.04 -0.06
C VAL A 78 -11.00 -7.33 1.44
N ALA A 79 -10.01 -6.88 2.23
CA ALA A 79 -10.01 -7.05 3.68
C ALA A 79 -11.20 -6.34 4.36
N ASN A 80 -11.58 -5.17 3.84
CA ASN A 80 -12.73 -4.40 4.31
C ASN A 80 -14.08 -4.97 3.81
N ASN A 81 -14.10 -5.77 2.74
CA ASN A 81 -15.30 -6.35 2.13
C ASN A 81 -15.19 -7.88 2.01
N ARG A 82 -15.33 -8.60 3.13
CA ARG A 82 -15.09 -10.06 3.20
C ARG A 82 -15.99 -10.93 2.33
N SER A 83 -17.14 -10.41 1.86
CA SER A 83 -18.11 -11.16 1.05
C SER A 83 -18.06 -10.80 -0.44
N ILE A 84 -17.00 -10.14 -0.90
CA ILE A 84 -16.89 -9.72 -2.29
C ILE A 84 -16.61 -10.89 -3.23
N THR A 85 -17.31 -10.92 -4.36
CA THR A 85 -17.10 -11.88 -5.45
C THR A 85 -16.06 -11.36 -6.46
N CYS A 86 -15.48 -12.27 -7.26
CA CYS A 86 -14.56 -11.93 -8.35
C CYS A 86 -15.17 -10.94 -9.34
N ASN A 87 -16.47 -11.08 -9.64
CA ASN A 87 -17.18 -10.20 -10.56
C ASN A 87 -17.33 -8.79 -9.98
N GLU A 88 -17.74 -8.67 -8.72
CA GLU A 88 -17.83 -7.38 -8.03
C GLU A 88 -16.46 -6.70 -7.98
N LEU A 89 -15.40 -7.45 -7.66
CA LEU A 89 -14.05 -6.91 -7.66
C LEU A 89 -13.64 -6.38 -9.05
N LYS A 90 -13.99 -7.07 -10.13
CA LYS A 90 -13.77 -6.60 -11.51
C LYS A 90 -14.61 -5.36 -11.86
N THR A 91 -15.81 -5.21 -11.31
CA THR A 91 -16.62 -4.00 -11.51
C THR A 91 -16.06 -2.78 -10.78
N VAL A 92 -15.52 -2.98 -9.57
CA VAL A 92 -14.88 -1.92 -8.80
C VAL A 92 -13.57 -1.49 -9.45
N PHE A 93 -12.75 -2.47 -9.87
CA PHE A 93 -11.51 -2.25 -10.56
C PHE A 93 -11.66 -2.49 -12.07
N ASP A 94 -12.42 -1.60 -12.72
CA ASP A 94 -12.73 -1.71 -14.14
C ASP A 94 -11.46 -1.80 -15.00
N LYS A 95 -11.50 -2.68 -16.01
CA LYS A 95 -10.39 -2.93 -16.93
C LYS A 95 -9.90 -1.66 -17.64
N SER A 96 -10.76 -0.67 -17.86
CA SER A 96 -10.41 0.61 -18.49
C SER A 96 -9.29 1.36 -17.76
N LEU A 97 -9.08 1.11 -16.47
CA LEU A 97 -8.03 1.73 -15.66
C LEU A 97 -6.61 1.33 -16.11
N GLN A 98 -6.43 0.10 -16.61
CA GLN A 98 -5.12 -0.46 -16.97
C GLN A 98 -5.08 -1.02 -18.41
N GLY A 99 -6.19 -0.92 -19.16
CA GLY A 99 -6.31 -1.39 -20.53
C GLY A 99 -6.62 -2.89 -20.62
N SER A 100 -5.96 -3.59 -21.53
CA SER A 100 -6.31 -4.98 -21.90
C SER A 100 -5.92 -6.04 -20.86
N ILE A 101 -5.05 -5.72 -19.91
CA ILE A 101 -4.67 -6.63 -18.81
C ILE A 101 -5.63 -6.50 -17.63
N GLY A 102 -6.26 -5.33 -17.45
CA GLY A 102 -7.02 -5.01 -16.25
C GLY A 102 -6.13 -4.83 -15.02
N VAL A 103 -6.76 -4.48 -13.90
CA VAL A 103 -6.10 -4.34 -12.58
C VAL A 103 -6.20 -5.64 -11.79
N VAL A 104 -7.30 -6.38 -11.96
CA VAL A 104 -7.54 -7.65 -11.29
C VAL A 104 -8.00 -8.68 -12.33
N GLU A 105 -7.44 -9.89 -12.26
CA GLU A 105 -7.79 -10.99 -13.16
C GLU A 105 -7.94 -12.29 -12.38
N ASN A 106 -8.76 -13.21 -12.91
CA ASN A 106 -8.93 -14.52 -12.28
C ASN A 106 -7.68 -15.38 -12.49
N GLU A 107 -7.28 -16.15 -11.48
CA GLU A 107 -6.09 -17.01 -11.52
C GLU A 107 -6.07 -17.91 -12.78
N ASN A 108 -7.19 -18.59 -13.07
CA ASN A 108 -7.31 -19.49 -14.23
C ASN A 108 -7.10 -18.78 -15.58
N VAL A 109 -7.47 -17.50 -15.67
CA VAL A 109 -7.34 -16.70 -16.90
C VAL A 109 -5.93 -16.10 -16.98
N ALA A 110 -5.36 -15.72 -15.85
CA ALA A 110 -4.02 -15.16 -15.76
C ALA A 110 -2.95 -16.22 -16.11
N GLU A 111 -3.11 -17.46 -15.66
CA GLU A 111 -2.19 -18.57 -15.95
C GLU A 111 -2.09 -18.92 -17.45
N GLN A 112 -3.13 -18.65 -18.23
CA GLN A 112 -3.11 -18.87 -19.68
C GLN A 112 -2.21 -17.87 -20.43
N ARG A 113 -1.80 -16.78 -19.78
CA ARG A 113 -0.93 -15.77 -20.38
C ARG A 113 0.53 -16.18 -20.28
N ARG A 114 1.28 -16.00 -21.37
CA ARG A 114 2.72 -16.34 -21.42
C ARG A 114 3.58 -15.51 -20.46
N ASP A 115 3.15 -14.28 -20.16
CA ASP A 115 3.86 -13.33 -19.30
C ASP A 115 3.30 -13.27 -17.86
N TYR A 116 2.55 -14.30 -17.45
CA TYR A 116 1.93 -14.44 -16.13
C TYR A 116 2.87 -14.06 -14.98
N GLN A 117 4.08 -14.62 -14.97
CA GLN A 117 5.08 -14.43 -13.91
C GLN A 117 5.64 -13.01 -13.78
N VAL A 118 5.51 -12.20 -14.82
CA VAL A 118 6.05 -10.83 -14.85
C VAL A 118 4.95 -9.81 -14.62
N ARG A 119 3.71 -10.12 -15.03
CA ARG A 119 2.57 -9.20 -14.98
C ARG A 119 1.81 -9.25 -13.66
N PHE A 120 1.75 -10.42 -13.02
CA PHE A 120 0.94 -10.63 -11.83
C PHE A 120 1.79 -10.96 -10.60
N PHE A 121 1.25 -10.66 -9.42
CA PHE A 121 1.85 -11.08 -8.16
C PHE A 121 1.42 -12.51 -7.77
N ILE A 122 2.30 -13.49 -7.99
CA ILE A 122 2.02 -14.93 -7.80
C ILE A 122 2.54 -15.46 -6.45
N LYS A 123 3.08 -14.60 -5.59
CA LYS A 123 3.50 -15.06 -4.26
C LYS A 123 2.24 -15.41 -3.47
N ASP A 124 2.23 -16.50 -2.70
CA ASP A 124 1.06 -16.93 -1.92
C ASP A 124 0.46 -15.81 -1.06
N ASN A 125 1.31 -14.97 -0.45
CA ASN A 125 0.88 -13.84 0.35
C ASN A 125 0.24 -12.70 -0.47
N ASP A 126 0.49 -12.65 -1.78
CA ASP A 126 0.00 -11.64 -2.72
C ASP A 126 -1.27 -12.06 -3.47
N ILE A 127 -1.63 -13.35 -3.45
CA ILE A 127 -2.87 -13.86 -4.03
C ILE A 127 -4.07 -13.39 -3.20
N LEU A 128 -5.13 -12.95 -3.88
CA LEU A 128 -6.38 -12.55 -3.25
C LEU A 128 -7.32 -13.76 -3.21
N HIS A 129 -7.63 -14.24 -2.01
CA HIS A 129 -8.60 -15.32 -1.81
C HIS A 129 -10.00 -14.71 -1.60
N LEU A 130 -10.89 -14.93 -2.55
CA LEU A 130 -12.29 -14.52 -2.47
C LEU A 130 -13.19 -15.75 -2.25
N ILE A 131 -14.49 -15.51 -2.05
CA ILE A 131 -15.47 -16.57 -1.80
C ILE A 131 -15.70 -17.49 -3.01
N ASP A 132 -15.51 -16.98 -4.22
CA ASP A 132 -15.78 -17.66 -5.49
C ASP A 132 -14.52 -18.06 -6.26
N GLY A 133 -13.34 -17.69 -5.76
CA GLY A 133 -12.06 -18.09 -6.34
C GLY A 133 -10.89 -17.17 -5.98
N ASN A 134 -9.76 -17.42 -6.62
CA ASN A 134 -8.55 -16.63 -6.45
C ASN A 134 -8.46 -15.55 -7.55
N MET A 135 -8.05 -14.36 -7.13
CA MET A 135 -7.80 -13.22 -8.01
C MET A 135 -6.37 -12.72 -7.84
N LEU A 136 -5.82 -12.18 -8.94
CA LEU A 136 -4.45 -11.70 -9.02
C LEU A 136 -4.44 -10.26 -9.53
N VAL A 137 -3.42 -9.52 -9.08
CA VAL A 137 -3.14 -8.12 -9.44
C VAL A 137 -1.85 -8.06 -10.22
#